data_AF-A0A0A0L0Z1-F1
#
_entry.id   AF-A0A0A0L0Z1-F1
#
_cell.length_a   1.000
_cell.length_b   1.000
_cell.length_c   1.000
_cell.angle_alpha   90.00
_cell.angle_beta   90.00
_cell.angle_gamma   90.00
#
_symmetry.space_group_name_H-M   'P 1'
#
loop_
_entity.id
_entity.type
_entity.pdbx_description
1 polymer ?
#
loop_
_entity_poly.entity_id
_entity_poly.type
_entity_poly.pdbx_seq_one_letter_code
_entity_poly.pdbx_strand_id
1 'polypeptide(L)'
;MPVMDGLEATRLIRSFEETGSWEAAVNAGIFHHPTTTPSWTPSSSSSSSSRNRMPIIAMTANSMSESAEECYENGMDSFVSKPITFQKLKECLERYLPQPPL
;
A
#
# COMPACT_ATOMS: atom_id res chain seq x y z
N MET A 1 4.74 -13.54 -2.74
CA MET A 1 5.62 -13.04 -1.66
C MET A 1 5.57 -14.07 -0.53
N PRO A 2 6.70 -14.53 0.04
CA PRO A 2 6.70 -15.75 0.84
C PRO A 2 6.33 -15.57 2.33
N VAL A 3 6.39 -14.35 2.87
CA VAL A 3 6.10 -14.08 4.30
C VAL A 3 4.72 -13.48 4.51
N MET A 4 4.35 -12.52 3.67
CA MET A 4 3.06 -11.83 3.65
C MET A 4 2.74 -11.53 2.18
N ASP A 5 1.48 -11.68 1.78
CA ASP A 5 1.06 -11.31 0.44
C ASP A 5 0.70 -9.81 0.31
N GLY A 6 0.38 -9.38 -0.92
CA GLY A 6 0.12 -7.97 -1.19
C GLY A 6 -1.26 -7.52 -0.69
N LEU A 7 -2.20 -8.46 -0.59
CA LEU A 7 -3.56 -8.22 -0.13
C LEU A 7 -3.54 -7.94 1.38
N GLU A 8 -2.88 -8.82 2.14
CA GLU A 8 -2.64 -8.65 3.58
C GLU A 8 -1.88 -7.35 3.88
N ALA A 9 -0.79 -7.08 3.18
CA ALA A 9 -0.03 -5.84 3.33
C ALA A 9 -0.91 -4.60 3.12
N THR A 10 -1.77 -4.64 2.10
CA THR A 10 -2.67 -3.53 1.78
C THR A 10 -3.66 -3.32 2.92
N ARG A 11 -4.31 -4.37 3.43
CA ARG A 11 -5.25 -4.25 4.56
C ARG A 11 -4.59 -3.60 5.78
N LEU A 12 -3.34 -3.97 6.08
CA LEU A 12 -2.59 -3.39 7.19
C LEU A 12 -2.24 -1.92 6.97
N ILE A 13 -1.83 -1.54 5.76
CA ILE A 13 -1.59 -0.12 5.42
C ILE A 13 -2.89 0.69 5.56
N ARG A 14 -4.03 0.16 5.10
CA ARG A 14 -5.32 0.84 5.23
C ARG A 14 -5.75 0.98 6.69
N SER A 15 -5.55 -0.05 7.51
CA SER A 15 -5.79 0.03 8.95
C SER A 15 -4.91 1.09 9.62
N PHE A 16 -3.64 1.21 9.21
CA PHE A 16 -2.78 2.29 9.69
C PHE A 16 -3.29 3.67 9.24
N GLU A 17 -3.66 3.86 7.98
CA GLU A 17 -4.22 5.12 7.46
C GLU A 17 -5.46 5.57 8.26
N GLU A 18 -6.33 4.62 8.62
CA GLU A 18 -7.54 4.86 9.42
C GLU A 18 -7.20 5.16 10.89
N THR A 19 -6.42 4.31 11.55
CA THR A 19 -6.26 4.32 13.01
C THR A 19 -5.09 5.16 13.51
N GLY A 20 -4.03 5.31 12.69
CA GLY A 20 -2.76 5.92 13.13
C GLY A 20 -1.85 4.98 13.88
N SER A 21 -2.20 3.70 13.94
CA SER A 21 -1.48 2.68 14.69
C SER A 21 -1.20 1.46 13.83
N TRP A 22 -0.08 0.78 14.10
CA TRP A 22 0.27 -0.50 13.51
C TRP A 22 -0.20 -1.70 14.36
N GLU A 23 -1.08 -1.49 15.34
CA GLU A 23 -1.62 -2.55 16.20
C GLU A 23 -2.21 -3.73 15.41
N ALA A 24 -2.92 -3.47 14.31
CA ALA A 24 -3.45 -4.54 13.45
C ALA A 24 -2.33 -5.45 12.91
N ALA A 25 -1.17 -4.89 12.56
CA ALA A 25 -0.03 -5.65 12.07
C ALA A 25 0.68 -6.43 13.20
N VAL A 26 0.72 -5.86 14.40
CA VAL A 26 1.21 -6.55 15.61
C VAL A 26 0.31 -7.74 15.95
N ASN A 27 -1.02 -7.53 15.95
CA ASN A 27 -2.00 -8.57 16.22
C ASN A 27 -1.99 -9.68 15.16
N ALA A 28 -1.65 -9.35 13.91
CA ALA A 28 -1.42 -10.31 12.84
C ALA A 28 -0.07 -11.06 12.95
N GLY A 29 0.74 -10.79 13.99
CA GLY A 29 2.01 -11.45 14.23
C GLY A 29 3.12 -11.05 13.25
N ILE A 30 2.93 -9.98 12.49
CA ILE A 30 3.89 -9.51 11.48
C ILE A 30 5.07 -8.80 12.13
N PHE A 31 4.77 -7.98 13.14
CA PHE A 31 5.78 -7.35 13.99
C PHE A 31 5.71 -8.00 15.36
N HIS A 32 6.83 -8.57 15.81
CA HIS A 32 7.01 -8.78 17.23
C HIS A 32 7.14 -7.41 17.88
N HIS A 33 6.33 -7.15 18.92
CA HIS A 33 6.31 -5.90 19.68
C HIS A 33 7.73 -5.35 19.84
N PRO A 34 8.08 -4.24 19.17
CA PRO A 34 9.44 -3.77 19.22
C PRO A 34 9.66 -3.12 20.59
N THR A 35 10.37 -3.81 21.48
CA THR A 35 11.05 -3.13 22.61
C THR A 35 12.04 -2.08 22.09
N THR A 36 12.40 -2.16 20.81
CA THR A 36 13.23 -1.19 20.10
C THR A 36 12.37 -0.30 19.22
N THR A 37 12.01 0.87 19.73
CA THR A 37 11.48 1.98 18.94
C THR A 37 12.21 2.03 17.58
N PRO A 38 11.52 1.97 16.42
CA PRO A 38 12.20 2.15 15.15
C PRO A 38 12.88 3.53 15.18
N SER A 39 14.18 3.56 14.89
CA SER A 39 14.99 4.80 14.82
C SER A 39 14.53 5.77 13.74
N TRP A 40 13.56 5.35 12.93
CA TRP A 40 12.85 6.19 11.97
C TRP A 40 11.53 6.67 12.57
N THR A 41 11.60 7.64 13.47
CA THR A 41 10.45 8.51 13.75
C THR A 41 10.29 9.43 12.55
N PRO A 42 9.20 9.37 11.76
CA PRO A 42 8.93 10.40 10.78
C PRO A 42 8.86 11.72 11.55
N SER A 43 9.74 12.65 11.20
CA SER A 43 9.80 13.99 11.78
C SER A 43 8.40 14.54 11.84
N SER A 44 7.90 14.75 13.06
CA SER A 44 6.55 15.26 13.33
C SER A 44 6.50 16.73 12.91
N SER A 45 6.36 16.99 11.61
CA SER A 45 5.80 18.23 11.13
C SER A 45 4.28 18.11 11.27
N SER A 46 3.81 18.47 12.45
CA SER A 46 2.41 18.69 12.78
C SER A 46 1.83 19.80 11.89
N SER A 47 1.25 19.39 10.78
CA SER A 47 0.13 20.11 10.16
C SER A 47 -1.02 19.13 10.07
N SER A 48 -2.17 19.50 10.60
CA SER A 48 -3.44 18.75 10.53
C SER A 48 -3.99 18.69 9.10
N SER A 49 -3.21 18.11 8.19
CA SER A 49 -3.68 17.69 6.87
C SER A 49 -4.17 16.25 7.02
N SER A 50 -5.38 15.97 6.52
CA SER A 50 -5.86 14.61 6.27
C SER A 50 -4.71 13.72 5.84
N ARG A 51 -4.51 12.57 6.50
CA ARG A 51 -3.48 11.62 6.07
C ARG A 51 -3.83 11.22 4.64
N ASN A 52 -3.07 11.75 3.67
CA ASN A 52 -3.34 11.50 2.27
C ASN A 52 -3.24 9.99 2.04
N ARG A 53 -4.33 9.40 1.57
CA ARG A 53 -4.41 7.99 1.19
C ARG A 53 -3.31 7.69 0.18
N MET A 54 -2.38 6.80 0.54
CA MET A 54 -1.30 6.38 -0.33
C MET A 54 -1.87 5.55 -1.49
N PRO A 55 -1.57 5.89 -2.76
CA PRO A 55 -1.92 5.04 -3.88
C PRO A 55 -1.22 3.68 -3.80
N ILE A 56 -1.99 2.58 -3.77
CA ILE A 56 -1.48 1.21 -3.78
C ILE A 56 -1.95 0.53 -5.05
N ILE A 57 -1.00 0.14 -5.90
CA ILE A 57 -1.27 -0.47 -7.20
C ILE A 57 -0.83 -1.93 -7.19
N ALA A 58 -1.76 -2.85 -7.44
CA ALA A 58 -1.49 -4.27 -7.53
C ALA A 58 -0.63 -4.60 -8.75
N MET A 59 0.25 -5.59 -8.65
CA MET A 59 0.93 -6.18 -9.80
C MET A 59 0.53 -7.66 -9.94
N THR A 60 -0.43 -7.96 -10.80
CA THR A 60 -1.10 -9.26 -10.84
C THR A 60 -0.47 -10.20 -11.86
N ALA A 61 -0.39 -11.50 -11.57
CA ALA A 61 0.07 -12.54 -12.49
C ALA A 61 -1.06 -13.14 -13.36
N ASN A 62 -2.26 -12.53 -13.34
CA ASN A 62 -3.47 -13.02 -13.99
C ASN A 62 -3.98 -14.38 -13.45
N SER A 63 -3.72 -14.68 -12.16
CA SER A 63 -4.30 -15.82 -11.44
C SER A 63 -5.64 -15.46 -10.79
N MET A 64 -6.52 -16.45 -10.59
CA MET A 64 -7.83 -16.24 -9.95
C MET A 64 -7.74 -15.60 -8.55
N SER A 65 -6.72 -15.95 -7.76
CA SER A 65 -6.43 -15.39 -6.43
C SER A 65 -5.65 -14.06 -6.44
N GLU A 66 -5.43 -13.49 -7.63
CA GLU A 66 -4.90 -12.13 -7.79
C GLU A 66 -5.81 -11.38 -8.78
N SER A 67 -7.11 -11.67 -8.69
CA SER A 67 -8.09 -11.00 -9.55
C SER A 67 -8.11 -9.50 -9.26
N ALA A 68 -8.48 -8.71 -10.26
CA ALA A 68 -8.62 -7.27 -10.07
C ALA A 68 -9.64 -6.94 -8.98
N GLU A 69 -10.75 -7.69 -8.92
CA GLU A 69 -11.81 -7.55 -7.92
C GLU A 69 -11.27 -7.76 -6.50
N GLU A 70 -10.56 -8.85 -6.28
CA GLU A 70 -9.94 -9.14 -4.97
C GLU A 70 -8.96 -8.04 -4.55
N CYS A 71 -8.18 -7.49 -5.48
CA CYS A 71 -7.30 -6.35 -5.19
C CYS A 71 -8.09 -5.13 -4.70
N TYR A 72 -9.21 -4.80 -5.34
CA TYR A 72 -10.06 -3.67 -4.93
C TYR A 72 -10.73 -3.90 -3.58
N GLU A 73 -11.25 -5.10 -3.34
CA GLU A 73 -11.88 -5.47 -2.06
C GLU A 73 -10.89 -5.36 -0.87
N ASN A 74 -9.61 -5.59 -1.14
CA ASN A 74 -8.54 -5.43 -0.15
C ASN A 74 -8.07 -3.99 0.04
N GLY A 75 -8.59 -3.05 -0.76
CA GLY A 75 -8.31 -1.63 -0.65
C GLY A 75 -7.16 -1.14 -1.53
N MET A 76 -6.77 -1.86 -2.58
CA MET A 76 -5.89 -1.33 -3.62
C MET A 76 -6.65 -0.38 -4.55
N ASP A 77 -5.95 0.56 -5.18
CA ASP A 77 -6.58 1.62 -5.99
C ASP A 77 -6.54 1.32 -7.50
N SER A 78 -5.63 0.45 -7.94
CA SER A 78 -5.59 -0.07 -9.32
C SER A 78 -4.76 -1.35 -9.38
N PHE A 79 -4.60 -1.89 -10.59
CA PHE A 79 -3.71 -2.99 -10.87
C PHE A 79 -3.00 -2.82 -12.22
N VAL A 80 -1.86 -3.49 -12.36
CA VAL A 80 -1.13 -3.66 -13.63
C VAL A 80 -0.79 -5.13 -13.79
N SER A 81 -1.19 -5.73 -14.92
CA SER A 81 -0.89 -7.14 -15.20
C SER A 81 0.57 -7.36 -15.58
N LYS A 82 1.16 -8.41 -15.00
CA LYS A 82 2.46 -8.96 -15.39
C LYS A 82 2.35 -9.72 -16.72
N PRO A 83 3.40 -9.74 -17.55
CA PRO A 83 4.63 -8.96 -17.41
C PRO A 83 4.36 -7.46 -17.57
N ILE A 84 5.01 -6.66 -16.74
CA ILE A 84 4.86 -5.21 -16.74
C ILE A 84 5.67 -4.65 -17.91
N THR A 85 5.02 -3.83 -18.73
CA THR A 85 5.69 -3.08 -19.80
C THR A 85 5.88 -1.63 -19.35
N PHE A 86 6.87 -0.96 -19.93
CA PHE A 86 7.11 0.46 -19.64
C PHE A 86 5.87 1.32 -19.92
N GLN A 87 5.16 1.04 -21.02
CA GLN A 87 3.93 1.74 -21.39
C GLN A 87 2.84 1.59 -20.32
N LYS A 88 2.55 0.35 -19.88
CA LYS A 88 1.56 0.09 -18.82
C LYS A 88 1.92 0.78 -17.51
N LEU A 89 3.20 0.76 -17.14
CA LEU A 89 3.68 1.41 -15.92
C LEU A 89 3.53 2.93 -16.03
N LYS A 90 3.94 3.51 -17.15
CA LYS A 90 3.82 4.96 -17.40
C LYS A 90 2.37 5.42 -17.30
N GLU A 91 1.44 4.78 -18.00
CA GLU A 91 0.01 5.09 -17.95
C GLU A 91 -0.55 4.97 -16.53
N CYS A 92 -0.05 4.01 -15.74
CA CYS A 92 -0.45 3.90 -14.35
C CYS A 92 0.09 5.07 -13.51
N LEU A 93 1.37 5.40 -13.63
CA LEU A 93 1.99 6.47 -12.85
C LEU A 93 1.38 7.85 -13.16
N GLU A 94 1.08 8.13 -14.43
CA GLU A 94 0.44 9.38 -14.86
C GLU A 94 -0.93 9.63 -14.20
N ARG A 95 -1.62 8.57 -13.76
CA ARG A 95 -2.92 8.68 -13.05
C ARG A 95 -2.78 9.09 -11.59
N TYR A 96 -1.66 8.76 -10.93
CA TYR A 96 -1.52 8.91 -9.49
C TYR A 96 -0.43 9.91 -9.06
N LEU A 97 0.50 10.25 -9.95
CA LEU A 97 1.50 11.27 -9.68
C LEU A 97 0.97 12.66 -10.02
N PRO A 98 1.30 13.69 -9.22
CA PRO A 98 0.99 15.06 -9.58
C PRO A 98 1.68 15.41 -10.90
N GLN A 99 0.95 16.07 -11.79
CA GLN A 99 1.54 16.58 -13.03
C GLN A 99 2.56 17.67 -12.68
N PRO A 100 3.75 17.67 -13.29
CA PRO A 100 4.69 18.75 -13.09
C PRO A 100 4.03 20.08 -13.51
N PRO A 101 4.28 21.18 -12.78
CA PRO A 101 3.78 22.49 -13.18
C PRO A 101 4.31 22.85 -14.57
N LEU A 102 3.46 23.48 -15.39
CA LEU A 102 3.79 23.99 -16.72
C LEU A 102 4.84 25.10 -16.68
#